data_AF-A0A5C7VYV9-F1
#
_entry.id   AF-A0A5C7VYV9-F1
#
_cell.length_a   1.000
_cell.length_b   1.000
_cell.length_c   1.000
_cell.angle_alpha   90.00
_cell.angle_beta   90.00
_cell.angle_gamma   90.00
#
_symmetry.space_group_name_H-M   'P 1'
#
loop_
_entity.id
_entity.type
_entity.pdbx_description
1 polymer ?
#
loop_
_entity_poly.entity_id
_entity_poly.type
_entity_poly.pdbx_seq_one_letter_code
_entity_poly.pdbx_strand_id
1 'polypeptide(L)'
;MNRFHPIALALVLPLAACGRNDPPPPPAPPPAPAADPGASPPVVGMVGRRLQDALDAASAKLATANIPVGARIHEGVRVDDSGTALPKAEITPQGDLLVEGKAVPVDAAQRQLLLDHRANLVAIAQAGIAIGAQGADLGMQGASLGLKAAAGALKGALSGNAEEFEKQMEAEGKRIEEQGRQLEAEADRMICARMPALLASQNALAAALPAFAPYATMDDSDVKDCGSNRNADVAFDFADGAGAATAQPDAGEAMDAAAEADAAATGASTKQ
;
A
#
# COMPACT_ATOMS: atom_id res chain seq x y z
N MET A 1 15.49 -17.58 -56.10
CA MET A 1 16.86 -17.82 -56.59
C MET A 1 17.18 -16.81 -57.68
N ASN A 2 18.40 -16.27 -57.64
CA ASN A 2 19.05 -15.38 -58.62
C ASN A 2 18.63 -13.90 -58.60
N ARG A 3 19.55 -12.91 -58.61
CA ARG A 3 21.01 -12.91 -58.75
C ARG A 3 21.57 -11.56 -58.30
N PHE A 4 22.73 -11.57 -57.66
CA PHE A 4 23.56 -10.40 -57.35
C PHE A 4 24.49 -10.02 -58.52
N HIS A 5 25.02 -8.78 -58.44
CA HIS A 5 26.28 -8.22 -58.98
C HIS A 5 26.27 -7.65 -60.42
N PRO A 6 27.23 -6.77 -60.82
CA PRO A 6 28.04 -5.77 -60.09
C PRO A 6 28.36 -4.45 -60.87
N ILE A 7 29.01 -3.48 -60.19
CA ILE A 7 30.03 -2.51 -60.66
C ILE A 7 29.72 -1.58 -61.87
N ALA A 8 29.77 -0.26 -61.66
CA ALA A 8 30.74 0.62 -62.34
C ALA A 8 30.65 2.09 -61.86
N LEU A 9 31.82 2.54 -61.40
CA LEU A 9 32.27 3.88 -61.04
C LEU A 9 32.31 4.81 -62.28
N ALA A 10 31.76 6.02 -62.22
CA ALA A 10 32.19 7.13 -63.07
C ALA A 10 31.87 8.52 -62.45
N LEU A 11 32.96 9.17 -62.06
CA LEU A 11 33.13 10.56 -61.62
C LEU A 11 32.75 11.57 -62.72
N VAL A 12 31.89 12.55 -62.43
CA VAL A 12 31.91 13.89 -63.07
C VAL A 12 31.36 14.94 -62.09
N LEU A 13 32.23 15.84 -61.62
CA LEU A 13 31.88 17.17 -61.10
C LEU A 13 31.78 18.14 -62.30
N PRO A 14 30.88 19.14 -62.25
CA PRO A 14 31.41 20.49 -62.06
C PRO A 14 30.57 21.41 -61.15
N LEU A 15 31.33 22.22 -60.41
CA LEU A 15 31.15 23.63 -60.03
C LEU A 15 29.76 24.23 -59.74
N ALA A 16 29.70 24.80 -58.53
CA ALA A 16 29.25 26.15 -58.19
C ALA A 16 27.74 26.45 -58.19
N ALA A 17 27.13 26.30 -57.01
CA ALA A 17 26.36 27.35 -56.31
C ALA A 17 25.82 26.80 -54.97
N CYS A 18 26.56 26.96 -53.87
CA CYS A 18 26.01 26.76 -52.53
C CYS A 18 25.59 28.12 -51.95
N GLY A 19 24.37 28.55 -52.26
CA GLY A 19 23.66 29.51 -51.41
C GLY A 19 23.24 28.78 -50.12
N ARG A 20 24.05 28.89 -49.06
CA ARG A 20 23.63 28.51 -47.72
C ARG A 20 22.81 29.65 -47.14
N ASN A 21 21.49 29.49 -47.20
CA ASN A 21 20.60 30.08 -46.21
C ASN A 21 20.77 29.24 -44.95
N ASP A 22 21.59 29.70 -44.01
CA ASP A 22 21.56 29.15 -42.66
C ASP A 22 20.17 29.44 -42.07
N PRO A 23 19.43 28.43 -41.56
CA PRO A 23 18.22 28.71 -40.80
C PRO A 23 18.60 29.52 -39.55
N PRO A 24 17.79 30.51 -39.15
CA PRO A 24 18.05 31.27 -37.94
C PRO A 24 18.17 30.31 -36.74
N PRO A 25 19.07 30.59 -35.78
CA PRO A 25 19.17 29.77 -34.58
C PRO A 25 17.79 29.69 -33.91
N PRO A 26 17.40 28.50 -33.42
CA PRO A 26 16.11 28.35 -32.77
C PRO A 26 16.00 29.37 -31.63
N PRO A 27 14.82 29.99 -31.42
CA PRO A 27 14.61 30.91 -30.32
C PRO A 27 15.02 30.23 -29.02
N ALA A 28 15.72 30.97 -28.16
CA ALA A 28 16.08 30.50 -26.84
C ALA A 28 14.85 29.91 -26.16
N PRO A 29 14.95 28.74 -25.51
CA PRO A 29 13.83 28.18 -24.78
C PRO A 29 13.32 29.24 -23.80
N PRO A 30 12.00 29.38 -23.63
CA PRO A 30 11.45 30.32 -22.67
C PRO A 30 12.10 30.06 -21.30
N PRO A 31 12.36 31.10 -20.49
CA PRO A 31 12.86 30.90 -19.14
C PRO A 31 11.97 29.86 -18.47
N ALA A 32 12.60 28.85 -17.85
CA ALA A 32 11.87 27.83 -17.12
C ALA A 32 10.81 28.52 -16.26
N PRO A 33 9.55 28.06 -16.28
CA PRO A 33 8.52 28.66 -15.45
C PRO A 33 9.06 28.76 -14.02
N ALA A 34 8.90 29.93 -13.42
CA ALA A 34 9.24 30.12 -12.02
C ALA A 34 8.65 28.95 -11.25
N ALA A 35 9.48 28.27 -10.46
CA ALA A 35 9.07 27.11 -9.70
C ALA A 35 7.77 27.47 -8.96
N ASP A 36 6.70 26.75 -9.27
CA ASP A 36 5.45 26.87 -8.53
C ASP A 36 5.78 26.61 -7.06
N PRO A 37 5.47 27.54 -6.13
CA PRO A 37 5.65 27.29 -4.70
C PRO A 37 4.73 26.16 -4.19
N GLY A 38 3.85 25.63 -5.05
CA GLY A 38 2.98 24.48 -4.79
C GLY A 38 3.43 23.17 -5.46
N ALA A 39 4.54 23.14 -6.21
CA ALA A 39 5.05 21.89 -6.75
C ALA A 39 5.69 21.07 -5.62
N SER A 40 5.08 19.94 -5.26
CA SER A 40 5.64 19.00 -4.29
C SER A 40 7.08 18.66 -4.68
N PRO A 41 8.04 18.64 -3.74
CA PRO A 41 9.42 18.35 -4.06
C PRO A 41 9.54 16.93 -4.64
N PRO A 42 10.58 16.64 -5.45
CA PRO A 42 10.78 15.35 -6.13
C PRO A 42 10.77 14.14 -5.18
N VAL A 43 10.99 14.38 -3.89
CA VAL A 43 10.98 13.39 -2.81
C VAL A 43 9.58 12.81 -2.54
N VAL A 44 8.52 13.63 -2.57
CA VAL A 44 7.13 13.16 -2.33
C VAL A 44 6.67 12.24 -3.48
N GLY A 45 7.02 12.60 -4.72
CA GLY A 45 6.73 11.77 -5.89
C GLY A 45 7.53 10.46 -5.95
N MET A 46 8.71 10.40 -5.30
CA MET A 46 9.49 9.18 -5.17
C MET A 46 8.90 8.24 -4.11
N VAL A 47 8.45 8.79 -2.97
CA VAL A 47 7.79 8.01 -1.92
C VAL A 47 6.51 7.37 -2.44
N GLY A 48 5.65 8.12 -3.12
CA GLY A 48 4.42 7.57 -3.71
C GLY A 48 4.67 6.44 -4.71
N ARG A 49 5.70 6.56 -5.55
CA ARG A 49 6.11 5.48 -6.48
C ARG A 49 6.59 4.24 -5.75
N ARG A 50 7.44 4.39 -4.72
CA ARG A 50 7.94 3.26 -3.94
C ARG A 50 6.83 2.53 -3.20
N LEU A 51 5.86 3.27 -2.68
CA LEU A 51 4.67 2.70 -2.09
C LEU A 51 3.86 1.90 -3.12
N GLN A 52 3.62 2.46 -4.31
CA GLN A 52 2.91 1.74 -5.37
C GLN A 52 3.64 0.45 -5.78
N ASP A 53 4.95 0.52 -6.01
CA ASP A 53 5.77 -0.65 -6.33
C ASP A 53 5.63 -1.75 -5.25
N ALA A 54 5.60 -1.35 -3.97
CA ALA A 54 5.45 -2.28 -2.85
C ALA A 54 4.05 -2.92 -2.80
N LEU A 55 2.99 -2.16 -3.08
CA LEU A 55 1.62 -2.66 -3.13
C LEU A 55 1.41 -3.62 -4.32
N ASP A 56 2.01 -3.31 -5.47
CA ASP A 56 1.99 -4.18 -6.65
C ASP A 56 2.76 -5.48 -6.37
N ALA A 57 3.94 -5.38 -5.73
CA ALA A 57 4.71 -6.54 -5.32
C ALA A 57 3.96 -7.39 -4.28
N ALA A 58 3.26 -6.77 -3.33
CA ALA A 58 2.42 -7.47 -2.36
C ALA A 58 1.28 -8.23 -3.07
N SER A 59 0.60 -7.57 -4.02
CA SER A 59 -0.47 -8.19 -4.82
C SER A 59 0.04 -9.37 -5.65
N ALA A 60 1.21 -9.23 -6.27
CA ALA A 60 1.85 -10.32 -7.01
C ALA A 60 2.24 -11.48 -6.08
N LYS A 61 2.81 -11.18 -4.90
CA LYS A 61 3.19 -12.18 -3.90
C LYS A 61 1.97 -12.95 -3.41
N LEU A 62 0.84 -12.29 -3.16
CA LEU A 62 -0.41 -12.98 -2.78
C LEU A 62 -0.86 -13.99 -3.84
N ALA A 63 -0.66 -13.69 -5.13
CA ALA A 63 -1.02 -14.61 -6.21
C ALA A 63 -0.10 -15.84 -6.24
N THR A 64 1.19 -15.68 -5.97
CA THR A 64 2.21 -16.72 -6.23
C THR A 64 2.76 -17.41 -4.99
N ALA A 65 2.62 -16.84 -3.79
CA ALA A 65 3.16 -17.41 -2.56
C ALA A 65 2.14 -18.33 -1.86
N ASN A 66 2.64 -19.22 -1.00
CA ASN A 66 1.78 -19.96 -0.09
C ASN A 66 1.10 -18.99 0.88
N ILE A 67 -0.17 -19.23 1.18
CA ILE A 67 -0.92 -18.40 2.14
C ILE A 67 -0.99 -19.15 3.46
N PRO A 68 -0.50 -18.59 4.57
CA PRO A 68 -0.66 -19.21 5.88
C PRO A 68 -2.15 -19.32 6.21
N VAL A 69 -2.54 -20.42 6.84
CA VAL A 69 -3.93 -20.66 7.24
C VAL A 69 -4.05 -20.98 8.72
N GLY A 70 -5.19 -20.58 9.25
CA GLY A 70 -5.61 -20.79 10.62
C GLY A 70 -4.86 -19.96 11.65
N ALA A 71 -5.45 -20.05 12.83
CA ALA A 71 -4.97 -19.57 14.12
C ALA A 71 -4.89 -18.05 14.28
N ARG A 72 -5.37 -17.62 15.45
CA ARG A 72 -4.98 -16.34 16.02
C ARG A 72 -3.49 -16.40 16.34
N ILE A 73 -2.79 -15.30 16.09
CA ILE A 73 -1.43 -15.14 16.58
C ILE A 73 -1.55 -14.64 18.02
N HIS A 74 -1.18 -15.47 18.98
CA HIS A 74 -1.06 -15.10 20.38
C HIS A 74 0.41 -15.12 20.76
N GLU A 75 0.97 -13.96 21.11
CA GLU A 75 2.41 -13.80 21.46
C GLU A 75 3.38 -14.38 20.40
N GLY A 76 3.04 -14.25 19.11
CA GLY A 76 3.85 -14.78 18.01
C GLY A 76 3.67 -16.28 17.73
N VAL A 77 2.77 -16.96 18.47
CA VAL A 77 2.45 -18.38 18.29
C VAL A 77 1.06 -18.53 17.67
N ARG A 78 0.94 -19.42 16.67
CA ARG A 78 -0.35 -19.83 16.12
C ARG A 78 -1.08 -20.71 17.13
N VAL A 79 -2.24 -20.28 17.60
CA VAL A 79 -3.10 -21.06 18.50
C VAL A 79 -4.47 -21.36 17.89
N ASP A 80 -5.02 -22.54 18.19
CA ASP A 80 -6.42 -22.86 17.92
C ASP A 80 -7.38 -22.12 18.87
N ASP A 81 -8.69 -22.37 18.74
CA ASP A 81 -9.70 -21.75 19.59
C ASP A 81 -9.60 -22.13 21.08
N SER A 82 -8.89 -23.21 21.40
CA SER A 82 -8.61 -23.64 22.77
C SER A 82 -7.33 -23.02 23.36
N GLY A 83 -6.58 -22.24 22.57
CA GLY A 83 -5.27 -21.71 22.94
C GLY A 83 -4.13 -22.70 22.77
N THR A 84 -4.36 -23.83 22.08
CA THR A 84 -3.33 -24.84 21.84
C THR A 84 -2.50 -24.46 20.63
N ALA A 85 -1.17 -24.54 20.76
CA ALA A 85 -0.25 -24.24 19.66
C ALA A 85 -0.50 -25.18 18.47
N LEU A 86 -0.72 -24.59 17.30
CA LEU A 86 -0.85 -25.31 16.04
C LEU A 86 0.45 -25.23 15.23
N PRO A 87 0.81 -26.32 14.52
CA PRO A 87 1.90 -26.25 13.55
C PRO A 87 1.59 -25.23 12.45
N LYS A 88 2.62 -24.72 11.78
CA LYS A 88 2.42 -23.82 10.64
C LYS A 88 1.72 -24.58 9.52
N ALA A 89 0.58 -24.07 9.06
CA ALA A 89 -0.10 -24.56 7.87
C ALA A 89 -0.18 -23.48 6.79
N GLU A 90 -0.12 -23.91 5.53
CA GLU A 90 -0.22 -23.02 4.38
C GLU A 90 -1.00 -23.68 3.24
N ILE A 91 -1.71 -22.88 2.45
CA ILE A 91 -2.31 -23.31 1.18
C ILE A 91 -1.46 -22.80 0.02
N THR A 92 -1.02 -23.70 -0.85
CA THR A 92 -0.23 -23.35 -2.05
C THR A 92 -1.10 -22.71 -3.14
N PRO A 93 -0.52 -21.99 -4.11
CA PRO A 93 -1.26 -21.52 -5.30
C PRO A 93 -1.90 -22.64 -6.12
N GLN A 94 -1.40 -23.87 -6.00
CA GLN A 94 -1.89 -25.05 -6.70
C GLN A 94 -3.01 -25.78 -5.96
N GLY A 95 -3.38 -25.32 -4.75
CA GLY A 95 -4.43 -25.92 -3.95
C GLY A 95 -3.98 -27.13 -3.15
N ASP A 96 -2.71 -27.20 -2.76
CA ASP A 96 -2.23 -28.20 -1.80
C ASP A 96 -2.19 -27.59 -0.39
N LEU A 97 -2.48 -28.42 0.62
CA LEU A 97 -2.30 -28.06 2.02
C LEU A 97 -0.92 -28.51 2.49
N LEU A 98 -0.13 -27.59 3.04
CA LEU A 98 1.14 -27.89 3.69
C LEU A 98 0.98 -27.75 5.21
N VAL A 99 1.49 -28.70 5.97
CA VAL A 99 1.61 -28.62 7.44
C VAL A 99 3.06 -28.88 7.81
N GLU A 100 3.71 -27.94 8.51
CA GLU A 100 5.17 -27.95 8.74
C GLU A 100 5.96 -28.11 7.42
N GLY A 101 5.49 -27.45 6.36
CA GLY A 101 6.07 -27.54 5.01
C GLY A 101 5.87 -28.89 4.30
N LYS A 102 5.15 -29.84 4.90
CA LYS A 102 4.87 -31.16 4.31
C LYS A 102 3.50 -31.18 3.67
N ALA A 103 3.42 -31.63 2.42
CA ALA A 103 2.16 -31.78 1.72
C ALA A 103 1.26 -32.83 2.36
N VAL A 104 0.03 -32.44 2.66
CA VAL A 104 -1.04 -33.35 3.07
C VAL A 104 -1.65 -33.97 1.81
N PRO A 105 -1.85 -35.30 1.77
CA PRO A 105 -2.53 -35.94 0.65
C PRO A 105 -3.95 -35.40 0.50
N VAL A 106 -4.29 -34.93 -0.70
CA VAL A 106 -5.62 -34.42 -1.04
C VAL A 106 -6.09 -35.02 -2.36
N ASP A 107 -7.40 -35.27 -2.46
CA ASP A 107 -8.05 -35.61 -3.72
C ASP A 107 -8.42 -34.37 -4.54
N ALA A 108 -9.04 -34.58 -5.71
CA ALA A 108 -9.42 -33.48 -6.60
C ALA A 108 -10.51 -32.56 -6.02
N ALA A 109 -11.45 -33.11 -5.24
CA ALA A 109 -12.52 -32.32 -4.63
C ALA A 109 -11.98 -31.48 -3.47
N GLN A 110 -11.13 -32.05 -2.63
CA GLN A 110 -10.43 -31.36 -1.56
C GLN A 110 -9.51 -30.26 -2.10
N ARG A 111 -8.80 -30.52 -3.21
CA ARG A 111 -7.99 -29.50 -3.90
C ARG A 111 -8.84 -28.33 -4.38
N GLN A 112 -10.03 -28.58 -4.92
CA GLN A 112 -10.94 -27.50 -5.32
C GLN A 112 -11.38 -26.66 -4.11
N LEU A 113 -11.72 -27.29 -2.98
CA LEU A 113 -12.07 -26.58 -1.75
C LEU A 113 -10.91 -25.72 -1.21
N LEU A 114 -9.67 -26.22 -1.30
CA LEU A 114 -8.48 -25.45 -0.95
C LEU A 114 -8.30 -24.22 -1.85
N LEU A 115 -8.53 -24.36 -3.16
CA LEU A 115 -8.47 -23.25 -4.12
C LEU A 115 -9.57 -22.21 -3.85
N ASP A 116 -10.79 -22.66 -3.57
CA ASP A 116 -11.93 -21.78 -3.27
C ASP A 116 -11.68 -20.99 -1.97
N HIS A 117 -11.22 -21.67 -0.92
CA HIS A 117 -10.86 -21.03 0.34
C HIS A 117 -9.71 -20.02 0.16
N ARG A 118 -8.66 -20.42 -0.58
CA ARG A 118 -7.56 -19.53 -0.95
C ARG A 118 -8.04 -18.30 -1.71
N ALA A 119 -8.95 -18.47 -2.67
CA ALA A 119 -9.48 -17.35 -3.45
C ALA A 119 -10.19 -16.31 -2.55
N ASN A 120 -10.93 -16.77 -1.54
CA ASN A 120 -11.55 -15.89 -0.56
C ASN A 120 -10.52 -15.12 0.28
N LEU A 121 -9.46 -15.79 0.76
CA LEU A 121 -8.37 -15.15 1.49
C LEU A 121 -7.64 -14.10 0.63
N VAL A 122 -7.34 -14.43 -0.62
CA VAL A 122 -6.72 -13.50 -1.58
C VAL A 122 -7.60 -12.29 -1.83
N ALA A 123 -8.92 -12.48 -1.99
CA ALA A 123 -9.84 -11.37 -2.22
C ALA A 123 -9.89 -10.37 -1.05
N ILE A 124 -9.85 -10.87 0.18
CA ILE A 124 -9.79 -10.03 1.39
C ILE A 124 -8.46 -9.30 1.46
N ALA A 125 -7.35 -10.00 1.22
CA ALA A 125 -6.01 -9.40 1.22
C ALA A 125 -5.87 -8.30 0.15
N GLN A 126 -6.40 -8.53 -1.05
CA GLN A 126 -6.43 -7.52 -2.12
C GLN A 126 -7.29 -6.30 -1.76
N ALA A 127 -8.43 -6.53 -1.11
CA ALA A 127 -9.24 -5.43 -0.59
C ALA A 127 -8.45 -4.61 0.45
N GLY A 128 -7.75 -5.28 1.37
CA GLY A 128 -6.86 -4.64 2.35
C GLY A 128 -5.75 -3.82 1.72
N ILE A 129 -5.09 -4.34 0.67
CA ILE A 129 -4.07 -3.59 -0.09
C ILE A 129 -4.68 -2.33 -0.72
N ALA A 130 -5.86 -2.45 -1.35
CA ALA A 130 -6.52 -1.31 -1.99
C ALA A 130 -6.98 -0.23 -1.00
N ILE A 131 -7.47 -0.64 0.17
CA ILE A 131 -7.83 0.26 1.28
C ILE A 131 -6.57 0.94 1.82
N GLY A 132 -5.50 0.16 2.07
CA GLY A 132 -4.23 0.67 2.57
C GLY A 132 -3.58 1.69 1.62
N ALA A 133 -3.70 1.48 0.31
CA ALA A 133 -3.25 2.43 -0.70
C ALA A 133 -3.97 3.78 -0.59
N GLN A 134 -5.29 3.76 -0.43
CA GLN A 134 -6.11 4.97 -0.24
C GLN A 134 -5.80 5.66 1.09
N GLY A 135 -5.60 4.88 2.16
CA GLY A 135 -5.25 5.41 3.48
C GLY A 135 -3.87 6.08 3.48
N ALA A 136 -2.90 5.49 2.78
CA ALA A 136 -1.57 6.08 2.62
C ALA A 136 -1.60 7.36 1.77
N ASP A 137 -2.41 7.42 0.72
CA ASP A 137 -2.62 8.66 -0.04
C ASP A 137 -3.20 9.77 0.84
N LEU A 138 -4.23 9.46 1.62
CA LEU A 138 -4.82 10.39 2.57
C LEU A 138 -3.81 10.84 3.65
N GLY A 139 -2.99 9.92 4.15
CA GLY A 139 -1.90 10.22 5.08
C GLY A 139 -0.87 11.18 4.48
N MET A 140 -0.50 11.00 3.20
CA MET A 140 0.37 11.95 2.48
C MET A 140 -0.28 13.32 2.30
N GLN A 141 -1.59 13.39 2.06
CA GLN A 141 -2.32 14.65 2.02
C GLN A 141 -2.26 15.37 3.38
N GLY A 142 -2.48 14.63 4.48
CA GLY A 142 -2.35 15.15 5.84
C GLY A 142 -0.94 15.65 6.17
N ALA A 143 0.09 14.87 5.83
CA ALA A 143 1.49 15.29 6.01
C ALA A 143 1.83 16.53 5.17
N SER A 144 1.34 16.60 3.93
CA SER A 144 1.51 17.79 3.08
C SER A 144 0.83 19.02 3.67
N LEU A 145 -0.37 18.85 4.25
CA LEU A 145 -1.08 19.92 4.93
C LEU A 145 -0.30 20.40 6.16
N GLY A 146 0.23 19.49 6.98
CA GLY A 146 1.05 19.85 8.15
C GLY A 146 2.31 20.64 7.77
N LEU A 147 3.02 20.24 6.71
CA LEU A 147 4.18 20.99 6.20
C LEU A 147 3.78 22.38 5.69
N LYS A 148 2.65 22.50 4.98
CA LYS A 148 2.13 23.81 4.55
C LYS A 148 1.78 24.67 5.76
N ALA A 149 1.11 24.11 6.76
CA ALA A 149 0.74 24.81 7.98
C ALA A 149 1.98 25.37 8.71
N ALA A 150 3.02 24.56 8.89
CA ALA A 150 4.28 24.98 9.52
C ALA A 150 4.99 26.09 8.72
N ALA A 151 5.10 25.94 7.40
CA ALA A 151 5.71 26.95 6.53
C ALA A 151 4.91 28.27 6.54
N GLY A 152 3.58 28.17 6.55
CA GLY A 152 2.69 29.31 6.60
C GLY A 152 2.69 30.02 7.96
N ALA A 153 2.85 29.31 9.08
CA ALA A 153 3.03 29.91 10.40
C ALA A 153 4.32 30.76 10.47
N LEU A 154 5.43 30.22 9.95
CA LEU A 154 6.69 30.96 9.79
C LEU A 154 6.51 32.24 8.96
N LYS A 155 5.79 32.15 7.84
CA LYS A 155 5.51 33.30 6.97
C LYS A 155 4.52 34.28 7.61
N GLY A 156 3.54 33.78 8.34
CA GLY A 156 2.51 34.56 9.05
C GLY A 156 3.11 35.44 10.13
N ALA A 157 4.07 34.89 10.90
CA ALA A 157 4.84 35.65 11.89
C ALA A 157 5.61 36.84 11.27
N LEU A 158 5.98 36.76 9.99
CA LEU A 158 6.68 37.81 9.26
C LEU A 158 5.75 38.80 8.53
N SER A 159 4.52 38.40 8.20
CA SER A 159 3.64 39.13 7.28
C SER A 159 2.31 39.60 7.87
N GLY A 160 1.93 39.14 9.07
CA GLY A 160 0.70 39.55 9.77
C GLY A 160 -0.60 38.90 9.30
N ASN A 161 -0.56 37.98 8.34
CA ASN A 161 -1.74 37.32 7.75
C ASN A 161 -2.01 35.91 8.32
N ALA A 162 -1.62 35.63 9.56
CA ALA A 162 -1.65 34.27 10.13
C ALA A 162 -3.07 33.71 10.30
N GLU A 163 -4.03 34.52 10.75
CA GLU A 163 -5.37 34.06 11.11
C GLU A 163 -6.19 33.50 9.93
N GLU A 164 -6.09 34.11 8.75
CA GLU A 164 -6.81 33.63 7.55
C GLU A 164 -6.22 32.30 7.07
N PHE A 165 -4.88 32.19 7.12
CA PHE A 165 -4.17 30.98 6.75
C PHE A 165 -4.47 29.82 7.71
N GLU A 166 -4.49 30.07 9.03
CA GLU A 166 -4.88 29.08 10.04
C GLU A 166 -6.29 28.52 9.78
N LYS A 167 -7.27 29.40 9.53
CA LYS A 167 -8.65 28.97 9.21
C LYS A 167 -8.71 28.09 7.96
N GLN A 168 -7.91 28.41 6.94
CA GLN A 168 -7.83 27.59 5.73
C GLN A 168 -7.26 26.19 6.05
N MET A 169 -6.15 26.12 6.78
CA MET A 169 -5.52 24.85 7.14
C MET A 169 -6.43 23.99 8.02
N GLU A 170 -7.15 24.59 8.98
CA GLU A 170 -8.13 23.88 9.80
C GLU A 170 -9.27 23.31 8.94
N ALA A 171 -9.79 24.08 7.98
CA ALA A 171 -10.83 23.62 7.08
C ALA A 171 -10.36 22.47 6.17
N GLU A 172 -9.11 22.53 5.67
CA GLU A 172 -8.50 21.44 4.92
C GLU A 172 -8.29 20.20 5.79
N GLY A 173 -7.84 20.37 7.04
CA GLY A 173 -7.65 19.28 8.00
C GLY A 173 -8.95 18.54 8.28
N LYS A 174 -10.04 19.26 8.57
CA LYS A 174 -11.37 18.65 8.77
C LYS A 174 -11.84 17.84 7.58
N ARG A 175 -11.55 18.27 6.35
CA ARG A 175 -11.89 17.52 5.14
C ARG A 175 -11.11 16.21 5.04
N ILE A 176 -9.81 16.23 5.35
CA ILE A 176 -8.97 15.02 5.36
C ILE A 176 -9.46 14.05 6.44
N GLU A 177 -9.79 14.53 7.64
CA GLU A 177 -10.37 13.71 8.71
C GLU A 177 -11.72 13.09 8.31
N GLU A 178 -12.58 13.87 7.64
CA GLU A 178 -13.85 13.37 7.11
C GLU A 178 -13.65 12.29 6.04
N GLN A 179 -12.72 12.49 5.11
CA GLN A 179 -12.34 11.48 4.12
C GLN A 179 -11.80 10.22 4.79
N GLY A 180 -11.00 10.35 5.86
CA GLY A 180 -10.49 9.23 6.63
C GLY A 180 -11.60 8.40 7.25
N ARG A 181 -12.55 9.05 7.92
CA ARG A 181 -13.73 8.37 8.48
C ARG A 181 -14.58 7.68 7.43
N GLN A 182 -14.71 8.28 6.24
CA GLN A 182 -15.44 7.66 5.14
C GLN A 182 -14.71 6.43 4.61
N LEU A 183 -13.40 6.51 4.44
CA LEU A 183 -12.58 5.39 4.00
C LEU A 183 -12.61 4.24 5.01
N GLU A 184 -12.52 4.51 6.32
CA GLU A 184 -12.69 3.50 7.37
C GLU A 184 -14.04 2.79 7.26
N ALA A 185 -15.14 3.56 7.16
CA ALA A 185 -16.48 2.98 7.06
C ALA A 185 -16.68 2.17 5.77
N GLU A 186 -16.08 2.60 4.66
CA GLU A 186 -16.10 1.86 3.40
C GLU A 186 -15.27 0.58 3.49
N ALA A 187 -14.07 0.66 4.07
CA ALA A 187 -13.19 -0.46 4.34
C ALA A 187 -13.89 -1.54 5.15
N ASP A 188 -14.50 -1.16 6.28
CA ASP A 188 -15.27 -2.06 7.12
C ASP A 188 -16.36 -2.77 6.32
N ARG A 189 -17.17 -2.03 5.56
CA ARG A 189 -18.23 -2.61 4.73
C ARG A 189 -17.69 -3.58 3.67
N MET A 190 -16.60 -3.22 3.00
CA MET A 190 -16.01 -4.05 1.95
C MET A 190 -15.44 -5.35 2.50
N ILE A 191 -14.73 -5.30 3.64
CA ILE A 191 -14.15 -6.48 4.29
C ILE A 191 -15.26 -7.35 4.87
N CYS A 192 -16.22 -6.78 5.60
CA CYS A 192 -17.29 -7.55 6.21
C CYS A 192 -18.20 -8.24 5.19
N ALA A 193 -18.40 -7.66 4.00
CA ALA A 193 -19.13 -8.30 2.91
C ALA A 193 -18.49 -9.61 2.41
N ARG A 194 -17.20 -9.84 2.69
CA ARG A 194 -16.47 -11.06 2.28
C ARG A 194 -16.52 -12.17 3.31
N MET A 195 -16.77 -11.84 4.58
CA MET A 195 -16.72 -12.78 5.70
C MET A 195 -17.65 -14.00 5.53
N PRO A 196 -18.91 -13.86 5.06
CA PRO A 196 -19.79 -15.02 4.89
C PRO A 196 -19.24 -16.07 3.90
N ALA A 197 -18.64 -15.62 2.79
CA ALA A 197 -18.08 -16.52 1.78
C ALA A 197 -16.80 -17.21 2.31
N LEU A 198 -15.97 -16.47 3.05
CA LEU A 198 -14.81 -17.04 3.71
C LEU A 198 -15.23 -18.13 4.70
N LEU A 199 -16.21 -17.86 5.57
CA LEU A 199 -16.74 -18.83 6.54
C LEU A 199 -17.29 -20.08 5.85
N ALA A 200 -18.11 -19.90 4.82
CA ALA A 200 -18.69 -21.01 4.08
C ALA A 200 -17.61 -21.92 3.46
N SER A 201 -16.58 -21.32 2.85
CA SER A 201 -15.46 -22.07 2.28
C SER A 201 -14.62 -22.79 3.35
N GLN A 202 -14.40 -22.14 4.50
CA GLN A 202 -13.68 -22.72 5.62
C GLN A 202 -14.42 -23.96 6.16
N ASN A 203 -15.72 -23.85 6.40
CA ASN A 203 -16.56 -24.93 6.90
C ASN A 203 -16.63 -26.11 5.91
N ALA A 204 -16.78 -25.83 4.61
CA ALA A 204 -16.78 -26.86 3.59
C ALA A 204 -15.43 -27.61 3.53
N LEU A 205 -14.32 -26.88 3.63
CA LEU A 205 -12.98 -27.45 3.65
C LEU A 205 -12.73 -28.27 4.92
N ALA A 206 -13.10 -27.76 6.10
CA ALA A 206 -12.97 -28.46 7.37
C ALA A 206 -13.75 -29.77 7.41
N ALA A 207 -14.96 -29.78 6.83
CA ALA A 207 -15.78 -30.98 6.71
C ALA A 207 -15.19 -32.03 5.77
N ALA A 208 -14.52 -31.61 4.70
CA ALA A 208 -13.96 -32.49 3.67
C ALA A 208 -12.52 -32.95 3.94
N LEU A 209 -11.74 -32.18 4.70
CA LEU A 209 -10.32 -32.41 4.93
C LEU A 209 -10.01 -32.36 6.44
N PRO A 210 -10.00 -33.50 7.15
CA PRO A 210 -9.77 -33.52 8.60
C PRO A 210 -8.47 -32.88 9.07
N ALA A 211 -7.42 -32.90 8.24
CA ALA A 211 -6.15 -32.24 8.52
C ALA A 211 -6.25 -30.70 8.56
N PHE A 212 -7.27 -30.11 7.93
CA PHE A 212 -7.54 -28.67 7.95
C PHE A 212 -8.43 -28.25 9.13
N ALA A 213 -9.23 -29.16 9.70
CA ALA A 213 -10.21 -28.82 10.73
C ALA A 213 -9.67 -28.01 11.93
N PRO A 214 -8.45 -28.27 12.47
CA PRO A 214 -7.89 -27.45 13.56
C PRO A 214 -7.63 -25.99 13.18
N TYR A 215 -7.49 -25.70 11.89
CA TYR A 215 -7.20 -24.36 11.35
C TYR A 215 -8.47 -23.57 11.01
N ALA A 216 -9.65 -24.19 11.12
CA ALA A 216 -10.94 -23.58 10.87
C ALA A 216 -11.47 -22.89 12.13
N THR A 217 -10.87 -21.75 12.48
CA THR A 217 -11.12 -21.02 13.73
C THR A 217 -12.15 -19.90 13.60
N MET A 218 -12.76 -19.73 12.43
CA MET A 218 -13.72 -18.66 12.20
C MET A 218 -15.14 -19.19 12.44
N ASP A 219 -15.97 -18.41 13.11
CA ASP A 219 -17.34 -18.79 13.40
C ASP A 219 -18.35 -17.71 12.99
N ASP A 220 -19.64 -17.99 13.22
CA ASP A 220 -20.72 -17.06 12.88
C ASP A 220 -20.65 -15.73 13.65
N SER A 221 -19.99 -15.68 14.81
CA SER A 221 -19.80 -14.45 15.58
C SER A 221 -18.83 -13.51 14.87
N ASP A 222 -17.75 -14.02 14.28
CA ASP A 222 -16.81 -13.19 13.51
C ASP A 222 -17.50 -12.47 12.33
N VAL A 223 -18.48 -13.13 11.70
CA VAL A 223 -19.28 -12.52 10.63
C VAL A 223 -20.22 -11.45 11.17
N LYS A 224 -20.85 -11.69 12.32
CA LYS A 224 -21.83 -10.77 12.93
C LYS A 224 -21.17 -9.56 13.56
N ASP A 225 -20.00 -9.76 14.18
CA ASP A 225 -19.28 -8.75 14.94
C ASP A 225 -18.31 -7.95 14.04
N CYS A 226 -18.17 -8.34 12.78
CA CYS A 226 -17.37 -7.61 11.80
C CYS A 226 -17.82 -6.14 11.70
N GLY A 227 -16.87 -5.21 11.87
CA GLY A 227 -17.11 -3.76 11.88
C GLY A 227 -17.70 -3.21 13.18
N SER A 228 -18.07 -4.07 14.14
CA SER A 228 -18.58 -3.65 15.46
C SER A 228 -17.46 -3.45 16.48
N ASN A 229 -16.30 -4.10 16.28
CA ASN A 229 -15.12 -3.96 17.13
C ASN A 229 -13.98 -3.26 16.38
N ARG A 230 -13.86 -1.93 16.54
CA ARG A 230 -12.83 -1.09 15.91
C ARG A 230 -11.38 -1.38 16.38
N ASN A 231 -11.21 -2.38 17.25
CA ASN A 231 -9.94 -2.87 17.80
C ASN A 231 -9.61 -4.33 17.39
N ALA A 232 -10.31 -4.91 16.42
CA ALA A 232 -9.90 -6.21 15.92
C ALA A 232 -8.65 -6.04 15.06
N ASP A 233 -7.49 -6.31 15.66
CA ASP A 233 -6.24 -6.59 14.94
C ASP A 233 -6.47 -7.80 14.02
N VAL A 234 -7.08 -7.59 12.86
CA VAL A 234 -7.04 -8.54 11.74
C VAL A 234 -5.64 -8.46 11.13
N ALA A 235 -4.66 -8.95 11.90
CA ALA A 235 -3.32 -9.18 11.45
C ALA A 235 -3.34 -10.39 10.52
N PHE A 236 -3.70 -10.15 9.25
CA PHE A 236 -3.28 -11.06 8.20
C PHE A 236 -1.77 -10.91 8.06
N ASP A 237 -1.03 -11.74 8.79
CA ASP A 237 0.42 -11.77 8.74
C ASP A 237 0.88 -12.41 7.43
N PHE A 238 0.78 -11.65 6.35
CA PHE A 238 1.38 -11.94 5.05
C PHE A 238 2.88 -11.55 5.03
N ALA A 239 3.45 -11.18 6.18
CA ALA A 239 4.74 -10.54 6.32
C ALA A 239 5.89 -11.49 6.64
N ASP A 240 5.85 -12.74 6.16
CA ASP A 240 7.08 -13.54 6.08
C ASP A 240 7.74 -13.25 4.71
N GLY A 241 8.58 -12.20 4.66
CA GLY A 241 9.56 -12.02 3.58
C GLY A 241 9.36 -10.84 2.63
N ALA A 242 8.72 -9.76 3.05
CA ALA A 242 8.99 -8.44 2.47
C ALA A 242 9.36 -7.54 3.65
N GLY A 243 10.56 -6.97 3.63
CA GLY A 243 10.99 -6.00 4.63
C GLY A 243 10.08 -4.77 4.55
N ALA A 244 8.94 -4.82 5.22
CA ALA A 244 8.14 -3.69 5.55
C ALA A 244 8.77 -3.08 6.81
N ALA A 245 9.16 -1.82 6.73
CA ALA A 245 9.46 -1.03 7.90
C ALA A 245 8.21 -1.02 8.78
N THR A 246 8.19 -1.86 9.81
CA THR A 246 7.22 -1.79 10.89
C THR A 246 7.51 -0.50 11.66
N ALA A 247 6.86 0.59 11.24
CA ALA A 247 6.49 1.61 12.20
C ALA A 247 5.34 1.01 13.02
N GLN A 248 5.71 0.21 14.01
CA GLN A 248 4.81 -0.14 15.11
C GLN A 248 4.53 1.19 15.84
N PRO A 249 3.28 1.67 15.95
CA PRO A 249 3.00 2.73 16.90
C PRO A 249 3.03 2.06 18.27
N ASP A 250 4.12 2.27 19.02
CA ASP A 250 4.13 1.96 20.44
C ASP A 250 2.96 2.70 21.09
N ALA A 251 2.02 1.93 21.64
CA ALA A 251 0.94 2.43 22.45
C ALA A 251 1.55 3.02 23.73
N GLY A 252 1.80 4.33 23.73
CA GLY A 252 2.38 4.99 24.89
C GLY A 252 2.62 6.48 24.78
N GLU A 253 2.80 7.04 23.60
CA GLU A 253 3.02 8.48 23.44
C GLU A 253 2.17 8.98 22.27
N ALA A 254 1.07 9.66 22.59
CA ALA A 254 0.45 10.55 21.63
C ALA A 254 1.53 11.53 21.17
N MET A 255 1.96 11.40 19.91
CA MET A 255 2.82 12.41 19.29
C MET A 255 2.04 13.71 19.25
N ASP A 256 2.25 14.54 20.26
CA ASP A 256 1.80 15.92 20.26
C ASP A 256 2.80 16.71 19.39
N ALA A 257 2.51 16.74 18.09
CA ALA A 257 3.30 17.49 17.12
C ALA A 257 3.36 18.99 17.47
N ALA A 258 2.42 19.51 18.28
CA ALA A 258 2.50 20.87 18.79
C ALA A 258 3.58 21.01 19.87
N ALA A 259 3.75 20.01 20.73
CA ALA A 259 4.80 20.00 21.77
C ALA A 259 6.22 19.93 21.18
N GLU A 260 6.44 19.18 20.09
CA GLU A 260 7.74 19.17 19.40
C GLU A 260 8.04 20.49 18.67
N ALA A 261 7.02 21.16 18.13
CA ALA A 261 7.17 22.46 17.51
C ALA A 261 7.54 23.56 18.54
N ASP A 262 6.94 23.52 19.74
CA ASP A 262 7.26 24.45 20.83
C ASP A 262 8.68 24.22 21.42
N ALA A 263 9.14 22.98 21.49
CA ALA A 263 10.51 22.66 21.89
C ALA A 263 11.56 23.19 20.89
N ALA A 264 11.25 23.17 19.59
CA ALA A 264 12.12 23.74 18.56
C ALA A 264 12.14 25.28 18.60
N ALA A 265 11.01 25.92 18.93
CA ALA A 265 10.92 27.37 19.06
C ALA A 265 11.68 27.91 20.29
N THR A 266 11.65 27.18 21.41
CA THR A 266 12.36 27.57 22.65
C THR A 266 13.87 27.37 22.57
N GLY A 267 14.36 26.38 21.83
CA GLY A 267 15.80 26.16 21.60
C GLY A 267 16.49 27.26 20.77
N ALA A 268 15.74 28.01 19.96
CA ALA A 268 16.28 29.11 19.16
C ALA A 268 16.50 30.41 19.96
N SER A 269 15.88 30.55 21.14
CA SER A 269 15.92 31.78 21.94
C SER A 269 17.07 31.85 22.95
N THR A 270 17.84 30.77 23.14
CA THR A 270 18.92 30.68 24.15
C THR A 270 20.33 30.92 23.60
N LYS A 271 20.44 31.37 22.34
CA LYS A 271 21.68 31.90 21.75
C LYS A 271 21.53 33.39 21.46
N GLN A 272 21.57 34.21 22.50
CA GLN A 272 22.01 35.61 22.42
C GLN A 272 23.09 35.84 23.47
#